data_AF-A0A4S8PNN5-F1
#
_entry.id   AF-A0A4S8PNN5-F1
#
_cell.length_a   1.000
_cell.length_b   1.000
_cell.length_c   1.000
_cell.angle_alpha   90.00
_cell.angle_beta   90.00
_cell.angle_gamma   90.00
#
_symmetry.space_group_name_H-M   'P 1'
#
loop_
_entity.id
_entity.type
_entity.pdbx_description
1 polymer ?
#
loop_
_entity_poly.entity_id
_entity_poly.type
_entity_poly.pdbx_seq_one_letter_code
_entity_poly.pdbx_strand_id
1 'polypeptide(L)'
;MDESLLQEIESCSAAATPGPWFVRFLDDDHAMSLVAVSTVESSSGGERWPDFSNGEIIAATLVQHPRYVDVEDERWDENAAFIAMAREAIPRLVAEVRRLRSRLTDPEDV
;
A
#
# COMPACT_ATOMS: atom_id res chain seq x y z
N MET A 1 22.62 4.52 -0.44
CA MET A 1 21.97 3.20 -0.60
C MET A 1 22.75 2.45 -1.67
N ASP A 2 23.28 1.28 -1.32
CA ASP A 2 24.05 0.44 -2.24
C ASP A 2 23.12 -0.39 -3.15
N GLU A 3 23.72 -1.13 -4.10
CA GLU A 3 22.96 -1.93 -5.05
C GLU A 3 22.28 -3.14 -4.41
N SER A 4 22.90 -3.75 -3.40
CA SER A 4 22.32 -4.87 -2.66
C SER A 4 20.99 -4.50 -2.01
N LEU A 5 20.92 -3.34 -1.35
CA LEU A 5 19.70 -2.86 -0.72
C LEU A 5 18.62 -2.50 -1.75
N LEU A 6 18.99 -1.91 -2.89
CA LEU A 6 18.03 -1.66 -3.99
C LEU A 6 17.43 -2.96 -4.52
N GLN A 7 18.26 -3.99 -4.71
CA GLN A 7 17.81 -5.31 -5.14
C GLN A 7 16.87 -5.96 -4.12
N GLU A 8 17.16 -5.83 -2.82
CA GLU A 8 16.32 -6.34 -1.75
C GLU A 8 14.93 -5.66 -1.75
N ILE A 9 14.89 -4.33 -1.84
CA ILE A 9 13.64 -3.56 -1.90
C ILE A 9 12.82 -3.94 -3.13
N GLU A 10 13.46 -4.04 -4.29
CA GLU A 10 12.81 -4.44 -5.54
C GLU A 10 12.24 -5.87 -5.45
N SER A 11 13.01 -6.80 -4.88
CA SER A 11 12.59 -8.19 -4.71
C SER A 11 11.40 -8.31 -3.74
N CYS A 12 11.43 -7.56 -2.64
CA CYS A 12 10.31 -7.45 -1.71
C CYS A 12 9.05 -6.89 -2.38
N SER A 13 9.19 -5.80 -3.14
CA SER A 13 8.08 -5.20 -3.88
C SER A 13 7.53 -6.12 -4.98
N ALA A 14 8.38 -6.87 -5.68
CA ALA A 14 7.96 -7.82 -6.70
C ALA A 14 7.24 -9.06 -6.12
N ALA A 15 7.59 -9.47 -4.90
CA ALA A 15 6.96 -10.60 -4.22
C ALA A 15 5.56 -10.26 -3.64
N ALA A 16 5.29 -8.99 -3.38
CA ALA A 16 3.99 -8.53 -2.89
C ALA A 16 2.89 -8.62 -3.97
N THR A 17 1.62 -8.64 -3.54
CA THR A 17 0.45 -8.65 -4.43
C THR A 17 0.57 -7.61 -5.56
N PRO A 18 0.31 -7.97 -6.83
CA PRO A 18 0.29 -7.02 -7.92
C PRO A 18 -0.65 -5.84 -7.67
N GLY A 19 -0.27 -4.65 -8.12
CA GLY A 19 -1.12 -3.46 -8.06
C GLY A 19 -2.10 -3.36 -9.24
N PRO A 20 -2.91 -2.29 -9.31
CA PRO A 20 -2.98 -1.17 -8.35
C PRO A 20 -3.62 -1.57 -7.01
N TRP A 21 -3.28 -0.82 -5.96
CA TRP A 21 -3.88 -0.98 -4.63
C TRP A 21 -4.69 0.27 -4.30
N PHE A 22 -5.84 0.08 -3.66
CA PHE A 22 -6.80 1.15 -3.37
C PHE A 22 -7.15 1.16 -1.89
N VAL A 23 -7.37 2.35 -1.34
CA VAL A 23 -7.96 2.51 0.00
C VAL A 23 -9.46 2.24 -0.09
N ARG A 24 -9.99 1.46 0.86
CA ARG A 24 -11.42 1.20 1.00
C ARG A 24 -11.87 1.53 2.40
N PHE A 25 -13.00 2.24 2.46
CA PHE A 25 -13.76 2.50 3.67
C PHE A 25 -14.96 1.56 3.64
N LEU A 26 -14.99 0.64 4.59
CA LEU A 26 -15.93 -0.46 4.65
C LEU A 26 -16.61 -0.45 6.01
N ASP A 27 -17.74 -1.15 6.08
CA ASP A 27 -18.41 -1.43 7.33
C ASP A 27 -18.59 -2.95 7.49
N ASP A 28 -18.45 -3.46 8.71
CA ASP A 28 -18.75 -4.87 9.00
C ASP A 28 -20.26 -5.15 9.20
N ASP A 29 -20.58 -6.37 9.62
CA ASP A 29 -21.95 -6.79 9.91
C ASP A 29 -22.60 -6.03 11.07
N HIS A 30 -21.83 -5.32 11.88
CA HIS A 30 -22.29 -4.44 12.95
C HIS A 30 -22.34 -2.96 12.56
N ALA A 31 -22.08 -2.63 11.29
CA ALA A 31 -21.91 -1.25 10.82
C ALA A 31 -20.77 -0.51 11.54
N MET A 32 -19.74 -1.27 11.94
CA MET A 32 -18.53 -0.72 12.54
C MET A 32 -17.46 -0.55 11.46
N SER A 33 -16.67 0.52 11.58
CA SER A 33 -15.78 0.94 10.52
C SER A 33 -14.58 0.00 10.34
N LEU A 34 -14.29 -0.28 9.08
CA LEU A 34 -13.13 -1.01 8.57
C LEU A 34 -12.41 -0.13 7.54
N VAL A 35 -11.13 0.12 7.77
CA VAL A 35 -10.26 0.82 6.80
C VAL A 35 -9.23 -0.18 6.31
N ALA A 36 -9.15 -0.31 4.99
CA ALA A 36 -8.36 -1.35 4.37
C ALA A 36 -7.72 -0.91 3.05
N VAL A 37 -6.73 -1.69 2.61
CA VAL A 37 -6.11 -1.62 1.29
C VAL A 37 -6.56 -2.83 0.49
N SER A 38 -6.97 -2.64 -0.76
CA SER A 38 -7.62 -3.63 -1.61
C SER A 38 -7.07 -3.63 -3.03
N THR A 39 -7.23 -4.75 -3.75
CA THR A 39 -6.99 -4.82 -5.21
C THR A 39 -8.15 -4.27 -6.05
N VAL A 40 -9.27 -4.00 -5.41
CA VAL A 40 -10.50 -3.46 -6.02
C VAL A 40 -10.72 -2.03 -5.52
N GLU A 41 -11.05 -1.14 -6.45
CA GLU A 41 -11.42 0.25 -6.14
C GLU A 41 -12.73 0.30 -5.34
N SER A 42 -12.86 1.27 -4.43
CA SER A 42 -14.13 1.46 -3.71
C SER A 42 -15.23 1.85 -4.68
N SER A 43 -16.40 1.22 -4.58
CA SER A 43 -17.60 1.82 -5.17
C SER A 43 -17.99 3.09 -4.39
N SER A 44 -18.75 3.97 -5.04
CA SER A 44 -19.21 5.20 -4.42
C SER A 44 -20.23 4.89 -3.33
N GLY A 45 -19.83 5.08 -2.06
CA GLY A 45 -20.61 4.75 -0.88
C GLY A 45 -20.03 3.51 -0.20
N GLY A 46 -19.58 3.64 1.05
CA GLY A 46 -18.87 2.58 1.78
C GLY A 46 -19.61 1.24 1.69
N GLU A 47 -18.90 0.22 1.19
CA GLU A 47 -19.46 -1.11 1.03
C GLU A 47 -19.49 -1.83 2.38
N ARG A 48 -20.59 -2.53 2.64
CA ARG A 48 -20.78 -3.26 3.89
C ARG A 48 -20.59 -4.75 3.66
N TRP A 49 -20.09 -5.47 4.65
CA TRP A 49 -20.14 -6.93 4.62
C TRP A 49 -21.61 -7.44 4.51
N PRO A 50 -21.92 -8.43 3.66
CA PRO A 50 -21.02 -9.27 2.86
C PRO A 50 -20.83 -8.80 1.40
N ASP A 51 -21.13 -7.55 1.08
CA ASP A 51 -21.10 -7.03 -0.30
C ASP A 51 -19.67 -6.89 -0.86
N PHE A 52 -18.63 -7.02 -0.03
CA PHE A 52 -17.23 -7.14 -0.45
C PHE A 52 -16.62 -8.49 -0.07
N SER A 53 -15.65 -8.97 -0.87
CA SER A 53 -14.91 -10.21 -0.57
C SER A 53 -13.67 -9.94 0.28
N ASN A 54 -13.45 -10.76 1.32
CA ASN A 54 -12.21 -10.72 2.08
C ASN A 54 -10.96 -11.06 1.26
N GLY A 55 -11.12 -11.77 0.13
CA GLY A 55 -10.04 -12.09 -0.80
C GLY A 55 -9.52 -10.89 -1.61
N GLU A 56 -10.22 -9.75 -1.56
CA GLU A 56 -9.80 -8.50 -2.20
C GLU A 56 -8.90 -7.65 -1.28
N ILE A 57 -8.90 -7.92 0.03
CA ILE A 57 -8.20 -7.12 1.05
C ILE A 57 -6.74 -7.58 1.19
N ILE A 58 -5.82 -6.62 1.08
CA ILE A 58 -4.37 -6.82 1.21
C ILE A 58 -3.88 -6.49 2.63
N ALA A 59 -4.43 -5.43 3.23
CA ALA A 59 -4.08 -4.98 4.57
C ALA A 59 -5.26 -4.27 5.22
N ALA A 60 -5.48 -4.47 6.52
CA ALA A 60 -6.41 -3.68 7.32
C ALA A 60 -5.60 -2.71 8.19
N THR A 61 -6.05 -1.47 8.28
CA THR A 61 -5.48 -0.43 9.16
C THR A 61 -6.45 0.00 10.25
N LEU A 62 -7.75 -0.33 10.12
CA LEU A 62 -8.75 -0.25 11.17
C LEU A 62 -9.69 -1.45 11.10
N VAL A 63 -9.94 -2.10 12.24
CA VAL A 63 -10.97 -3.13 12.45
C VAL A 63 -11.60 -2.86 13.83
N GLN A 64 -12.79 -2.26 13.84
CA GLN A 64 -13.46 -1.89 15.08
C GLN A 64 -14.24 -3.04 15.74
N HIS A 65 -14.69 -4.06 15.00
CA HIS A 65 -15.31 -5.25 15.57
C HIS A 65 -14.81 -6.58 14.96
N PRO A 66 -14.32 -7.52 15.79
CA PRO A 66 -13.82 -7.26 17.14
C PRO A 66 -12.71 -6.20 17.06
N ARG A 67 -12.59 -5.36 18.09
CA ARG A 67 -11.54 -4.32 18.14
C ARG A 67 -10.17 -5.01 18.11
N TYR A 68 -9.50 -4.94 16.96
CA TYR A 68 -8.31 -5.74 16.69
C TYR A 68 -7.18 -4.93 16.03
N VAL A 69 -7.51 -4.15 15.01
CA VAL A 69 -6.57 -3.22 14.38
C VAL A 69 -7.07 -1.83 14.68
N ASP A 70 -6.45 -1.15 15.65
CA ASP A 70 -6.90 0.16 16.09
C ASP A 70 -5.72 0.88 16.76
N VAL A 71 -4.99 1.66 15.97
CA VAL A 71 -3.76 2.33 16.42
C VAL A 71 -4.11 3.55 17.28
N GLU A 72 -3.35 3.77 18.37
CA GLU A 72 -3.65 4.81 19.37
C GLU A 72 -3.64 6.25 18.82
N ASP A 73 -2.88 6.52 17.77
CA ASP A 73 -2.79 7.85 17.17
C ASP A 73 -3.89 8.14 16.14
N GLU A 74 -4.79 7.18 15.94
CA GLU A 74 -5.95 7.23 15.05
C GLU A 74 -5.62 7.45 13.57
N ARG A 75 -4.37 7.20 13.15
CA ARG A 75 -3.90 7.44 11.77
C ARG A 75 -4.13 6.28 10.80
N TRP A 76 -5.21 5.52 10.99
CA TRP A 76 -5.51 4.36 10.15
C TRP A 76 -5.76 4.73 8.68
N ASP A 77 -6.33 5.92 8.42
CA ASP A 77 -6.55 6.44 7.07
C ASP A 77 -5.23 6.75 6.36
N GLU A 78 -4.33 7.48 7.05
CA GLU A 78 -3.00 7.82 6.52
C GLU A 78 -2.15 6.58 6.31
N ASN A 79 -2.24 5.60 7.20
CA ASN A 79 -1.56 4.33 7.05
C ASN A 79 -2.04 3.57 5.81
N ALA A 80 -3.36 3.52 5.55
CA ALA A 80 -3.90 2.89 4.36
C ALA A 80 -3.46 3.62 3.08
N ALA A 81 -3.51 4.94 3.09
CA ALA A 81 -3.07 5.78 1.98
C ALA A 81 -1.58 5.58 1.68
N PHE A 82 -0.73 5.53 2.71
CA PHE A 82 0.70 5.27 2.56
C PHE A 82 0.97 3.90 1.93
N ILE A 83 0.32 2.84 2.43
CA ILE A 83 0.48 1.47 1.92
C ILE A 83 0.03 1.37 0.46
N ALA A 84 -1.14 1.91 0.12
CA ALA A 84 -1.66 1.90 -1.25
C ALA A 84 -0.70 2.62 -2.23
N MET A 85 -0.24 3.81 -1.86
CA MET A 85 0.70 4.61 -2.66
C MET A 85 2.05 3.93 -2.84
N ALA A 86 2.55 3.25 -1.79
CA ALA A 86 3.85 2.59 -1.80
C ALA A 86 3.99 1.52 -2.90
N ARG A 87 2.88 0.85 -3.28
CA ARG A 87 2.86 -0.17 -4.34
C ARG A 87 3.41 0.33 -5.67
N GLU A 88 3.13 1.59 -6.00
CA GLU A 88 3.61 2.23 -7.24
C GLU A 88 4.86 3.07 -7.01
N ALA A 89 4.95 3.76 -5.87
CA ALA A 89 6.06 4.66 -5.61
C ALA A 89 7.39 3.92 -5.38
N ILE A 90 7.39 2.79 -4.67
CA ILE A 90 8.63 2.07 -4.35
C ILE A 90 9.37 1.60 -5.61
N PRO A 91 8.75 0.88 -6.57
CA PRO A 91 9.42 0.49 -7.82
C PRO A 91 9.96 1.71 -8.60
N ARG A 92 9.19 2.80 -8.64
CA ARG A 92 9.59 4.03 -9.34
C ARG A 92 10.79 4.71 -8.68
N LEU A 93 10.82 4.75 -7.35
CA LEU A 93 11.94 5.31 -6.59
C LEU A 93 13.22 4.47 -6.76
N VAL A 94 13.11 3.14 -6.75
CA VAL A 94 14.25 2.25 -7.02
C VAL A 94 14.82 2.48 -8.42
N ALA A 95 13.95 2.54 -9.43
CA ALA A 95 14.36 2.83 -10.80
C ALA A 95 15.04 4.20 -10.93
N GLU A 96 14.51 5.21 -10.26
CA GLU A 96 15.05 6.57 -10.27
C GLU A 96 16.43 6.65 -9.59
N VAL A 97 16.62 5.97 -8.45
CA VAL A 97 17.93 5.91 -7.79
C VAL A 97 18.97 5.28 -8.71
N ARG A 98 18.64 4.17 -9.39
CA ARG A 98 19.57 3.53 -10.35
C ARG A 98 19.91 4.46 -11.52
N ARG A 99 18.92 5.17 -12.06
CA ARG A 99 19.12 6.16 -13.13
C ARG A 99 20.02 7.32 -12.70
N LEU A 100 19.81 7.86 -11.49
CA LEU A 100 20.66 8.94 -10.97
C LEU A 100 22.09 8.46 -10.72
N ARG A 101 22.26 7.23 -10.22
CA ARG A 101 23.59 6.63 -10.04
C ARG A 101 24.32 6.44 -11.36
N SER A 102 23.66 5.93 -12.41
CA SER A 102 24.29 5.75 -13.72
C SER A 102 24.83 7.06 -14.28
N ARG A 103 24.07 8.16 -14.15
CA ARG A 103 24.49 9.52 -14.56
C ARG A 103 25.68 10.07 -13.77
N LEU A 104 25.87 9.66 -12.53
CA LEU A 104 27.00 10.09 -11.70
C LEU A 104 28.27 9.28 -11.98
N THR A 105 28.13 8.08 -12.54
CA THR A 105 29.25 7.21 -12.94
C THR A 105 29.66 7.39 -14.40
N ASP A 106 28.84 8.02 -15.25
CA ASP A 106 29.23 8.42 -16.60
C ASP A 106 30.04 9.74 -16.55
N PRO A 107 31.34 9.73 -16.92
CA PRO A 107 32.21 10.91 -16.81
C PRO A 107 32.04 11.95 -17.92
N GLU A 108 31.02 11.89 -18.77
CA GLU A 108 30.91 12.73 -19.98
C GLU A 108 30.18 14.07 -19.78
N ASP A 109 30.19 14.65 -18.57
CA ASP A 109 29.70 16.02 -18.31
C ASP A 109 30.60 16.75 -17.28
N VAL A 110 31.88 16.97 -17.62
CA VAL A 110 32.69 18.11 -17.14
C VAL A 110 33.53 18.66 -18.29
#